data_AF-A0A2S7SSA6-F1
#
_entry.id   AF-A0A2S7SSA6-F1
#
_cell.length_a   1.000
_cell.length_b   1.000
_cell.length_c   1.000
_cell.angle_alpha   90.00
_cell.angle_beta   90.00
_cell.angle_gamma   90.00
#
_symmetry.space_group_name_H-M   'P 1'
#
loop_
_entity.id
_entity.type
_entity.pdbx_description
1 polymer ?
#
loop_
_entity_poly.entity_id
_entity_poly.type
_entity_poly.pdbx_seq_one_letter_code
_entity_poly.pdbx_strand_id
1 'polypeptide(L)' 'MSTKDYNDYQAVAALGLLPDNENPLFLFNSTSKELLLDIVNGRLDPVQMARLELMNRGLDTETGNWIGWPKKSMEDVFK' A
#
# COMPACT_ATOMS: atom_id res chain seq x y z
N MET A 1 10.89 3.30 4.69
CA MET A 1 10.67 3.53 6.13
C MET A 1 12.01 3.69 6.80
N SER A 2 12.19 4.73 7.62
CA SER A 2 13.42 4.89 8.41
C SER A 2 13.37 4.05 9.69
N THR A 3 14.53 3.84 10.33
CA THR A 3 14.59 3.17 11.65
C THR A 3 13.77 3.91 12.71
N LYS A 4 13.73 5.25 12.64
CA LYS A 4 12.92 6.06 13.55
C LYS A 4 11.43 5.76 13.35
N ASP A 5 10.95 5.79 12.11
CA ASP A 5 9.55 5.53 11.80
C ASP A 5 9.13 4.13 12.28
N TYR A 6 9.99 3.13 12.07
CA TYR A 6 9.74 1.75 12.52
C TYR A 6 9.54 1.68 14.05
N ASN A 7 10.44 2.31 14.82
CA ASN A 7 10.37 2.34 16.27
C ASN A 7 9.14 3.11 16.76
N ASP A 8 8.79 4.20 16.08
CA ASP A 8 7.59 4.98 16.41
C ASP A 8 6.34 4.11 16.23
N TYR A 9 6.16 3.43 15.08
CA TYR A 9 5.02 2.53 14.85
C TYR A 9 4.97 1.38 15.86
N GLN A 10 6.11 0.80 16.24
CA GLN A 10 6.15 -0.22 17.30
C GLN A 10 5.66 0.32 18.65
N ALA A 11 6.09 1.52 19.04
CA ALA A 11 5.68 2.12 20.30
C ALA A 11 4.17 2.41 20.33
N VAL A 12 3.62 2.97 19.23
CA VAL A 12 2.19 3.30 19.14
C VAL A 12 1.33 2.02 19.16
N ALA A 13 1.77 0.97 18.46
CA ALA A 13 1.11 -0.33 18.46
C ALA A 13 1.15 -1.00 19.85
N ALA A 14 2.29 -0.95 20.56
CA ALA A 14 2.41 -1.50 21.92
C ALA A 14 1.50 -0.82 22.95
N LEU A 15 1.16 0.46 22.71
CA LEU A 15 0.18 1.20 23.52
C LEU A 15 -1.28 0.94 23.11
N GLY A 16 -1.53 0.14 22.07
CA GLY A 16 -2.87 -0.14 21.55
C GLY A 16 -3.53 1.04 20.84
N LEU A 17 -2.75 2.05 20.43
CA LEU A 17 -3.24 3.28 19.80
C LEU A 17 -3.30 3.19 18.27
N LEU A 18 -2.79 2.12 17.69
CA LEU A 18 -2.77 1.87 16.25
C LEU A 18 -3.41 0.51 15.96
N PRO A 19 -4.57 0.45 15.28
CA PRO A 19 -5.19 -0.80 14.85
C PRO A 19 -4.27 -1.59 13.90
N ASP A 20 -4.30 -2.91 13.98
CA ASP A 20 -3.45 -3.79 13.17
C ASP A 20 -3.65 -3.58 11.65
N ASN A 21 -4.88 -3.33 11.21
CA ASN A 21 -5.22 -3.08 9.81
C ASN A 21 -4.75 -1.72 9.29
N GLU A 22 -4.34 -0.82 10.17
CA GLU A 22 -3.76 0.49 9.85
C GLU A 22 -2.24 0.53 10.11
N ASN A 23 -1.67 -0.55 10.66
CA ASN A 23 -0.26 -0.63 11.00
C ASN A 23 0.59 -1.00 9.78
N PRO A 24 1.45 -0.09 9.27
CA PRO A 24 2.27 -0.38 8.09
C PRO A 24 3.31 -1.48 8.33
N LEU A 25 3.61 -1.82 9.59
CA LEU A 25 4.49 -2.95 9.91
C LEU A 25 3.89 -4.29 9.50
N PHE A 26 2.57 -4.37 9.35
CA PHE A 26 1.87 -5.58 8.94
C PHE A 26 1.45 -5.59 7.47
N LEU A 27 1.83 -4.56 6.70
CA LEU A 27 1.45 -4.42 5.28
C LEU A 27 1.74 -5.67 4.44
N PHE A 28 2.85 -6.35 4.73
CA PHE A 28 3.28 -7.54 3.99
C PHE A 28 3.27 -8.84 4.81
N ASN A 29 2.55 -8.87 5.95
CA ASN A 29 2.53 -10.04 6.85
C ASN A 29 2.03 -11.32 6.15
N SER A 30 1.08 -11.18 5.20
CA SER A 30 0.54 -12.30 4.43
C SER A 30 1.14 -12.43 3.01
N THR A 31 2.19 -11.67 2.69
CA THR A 31 2.83 -11.69 1.37
C THR A 31 3.89 -12.78 1.30
N SER A 32 3.92 -13.57 0.22
CA SER A 32 4.94 -14.62 0.06
C SER A 32 6.34 -14.05 -0.12
N LYS A 33 7.35 -14.84 0.26
CA LYS A 33 8.77 -14.50 0.11
C LYS A 33 9.10 -14.13 -1.35
N GLU A 34 8.57 -14.87 -2.31
CA GLU A 34 8.82 -14.69 -3.74
C GLU A 34 8.32 -13.32 -4.21
N LEU A 35 7.11 -12.91 -3.80
CA LEU A 35 6.56 -11.60 -4.15
C LEU A 35 7.33 -10.46 -3.48
N LEU A 36 7.79 -10.66 -2.23
CA LEU A 36 8.67 -9.70 -1.56
C LEU A 36 9.99 -9.51 -2.31
N LEU A 37 10.59 -10.60 -2.80
CA LEU A 37 11.79 -10.52 -3.62
C LEU A 37 11.52 -9.81 -4.95
N ASP A 38 10.38 -10.03 -5.57
CA ASP A 38 10.01 -9.33 -6.81
C ASP A 38 9.86 -7.81 -6.59
N ILE A 39 9.30 -7.40 -5.46
CA ILE A 39 9.23 -5.99 -5.05
C ILE A 39 10.64 -5.41 -4.87
N VAL A 40 11.50 -6.08 -4.09
CA VAL A 40 12.87 -5.62 -3.81
C VAL A 40 13.72 -5.52 -5.08
N ASN A 41 13.52 -6.45 -6.03
CA ASN A 41 14.26 -6.46 -7.29
C ASN A 41 13.62 -5.55 -8.36
N GLY A 42 12.56 -4.81 -8.05
CA GLY A 42 11.87 -3.92 -8.99
C GLY A 42 11.09 -4.64 -10.10
N ARG A 43 10.84 -5.95 -9.96
CA ARG A 43 9.96 -6.71 -10.87
C ARG A 43 8.48 -6.41 -10.60
N LEU A 44 8.15 -6.04 -9.37
CA LEU A 44 6.84 -5.52 -8.98
C LEU A 44 7.01 -4.12 -8.39
N ASP A 45 6.18 -3.18 -8.84
CA ASP A 45 6.11 -1.84 -8.24
C ASP A 45 4.94 -1.79 -7.24
N PRO A 46 5.22 -1.81 -5.92
CA PRO A 46 4.18 -1.79 -4.90
C PRO A 46 3.36 -0.50 -4.89
N VAL A 47 3.90 0.62 -5.37
CA VAL A 47 3.17 1.88 -5.48
C VAL A 47 2.15 1.79 -6.60
N GLN A 48 2.52 1.24 -7.76
CA GLN A 48 1.57 0.99 -8.85
C GLN A 48 0.48 0.00 -8.46
N MET A 49 0.83 -1.08 -7.73
CA MET A 49 -0.17 -2.02 -7.21
C MET A 49 -1.17 -1.34 -6.27
N ALA A 50 -0.70 -0.46 -5.38
CA ALA A 50 -1.58 0.31 -4.49
C ALA A 50 -2.50 1.26 -5.28
N ARG A 51 -1.99 1.93 -6.32
CA ARG A 51 -2.81 2.79 -7.21
C ARG A 51 -3.89 1.98 -7.91
N LEU A 52 -3.55 0.80 -8.44
CA LEU A 52 -4.50 -0.10 -9.09
C LEU A 52 -5.59 -0.55 -8.11
N GLU A 53 -5.23 -0.88 -6.87
CA GLU A 53 -6.19 -1.27 -5.84
C GLU A 53 -7.15 -0.13 -5.47
N LEU A 54 -6.66 1.10 -5.31
CA LEU A 54 -7.50 2.27 -5.08
C LEU A 54 -8.47 2.51 -6.24
N MET A 55 -7.98 2.39 -7.47
CA MET A 55 -8.81 2.53 -8.67
C MET A 55 -9.89 1.44 -8.76
N ASN A 56 -9.56 0.19 -8.44
CA ASN A 56 -10.53 -0.91 -8.40
C ASN A 56 -11.62 -0.67 -7.35
N ARG A 57 -11.31 0.08 -6.30
CA ARG A 57 -12.26 0.54 -5.28
C ARG A 57 -12.99 1.84 -5.65
N GLY A 58 -12.68 2.43 -6.81
CA GLY A 58 -13.27 3.69 -7.28
C GLY A 58 -12.78 4.92 -6.52
N LEU A 59 -11.56 4.87 -5.98
CA LEU A 59 -10.94 5.94 -5.20
C LEU A 59 -9.83 6.63 -6.01
N ASP A 60 -9.68 7.95 -5.87
CA ASP A 60 -8.52 8.66 -6.42
C ASP A 60 -7.25 8.47 -5.56
N THR A 61 -6.08 8.71 -6.16
CA THR A 61 -4.79 8.48 -5.50
C THR A 61 -4.26 9.67 -4.71
N GLU A 62 -4.85 10.85 -4.85
CA GLU A 62 -4.37 12.08 -4.21
C GLU A 62 -5.00 12.28 -2.83
N THR A 63 -6.29 12.02 -2.75
CA THR A 63 -7.14 12.29 -1.58
C THR A 63 -7.86 11.04 -1.07
N GLY A 64 -7.96 9.97 -1.88
CA GLY A 64 -8.72 8.78 -1.53
C GLY A 64 -10.24 8.97 -1.57
N ASN A 65 -10.73 10.03 -2.21
CA ASN A 65 -12.15 10.27 -2.36
C ASN A 65 -12.76 9.32 -3.39
N TRP A 66 -14.02 8.99 -3.19
CA TRP A 66 -14.76 8.20 -4.16
C TRP A 66 -15.06 9.03 -5.41
N ILE A 67 -14.55 8.55 -6.54
CA ILE A 67 -14.73 9.16 -7.87
C ILE A 67 -15.52 8.26 -8.84
N GLY A 68 -16.09 7.16 -8.32
CA GLY A 68 -16.70 6.11 -9.11
C GLY A 68 -15.66 5.25 -9.84
N TRP A 69 -16.11 4.36 -10.73
CA TRP A 69 -15.18 3.56 -11.54
C TRP A 69 -14.72 4.41 -12.73
N PRO A 70 -13.42 4.73 -12.85
CA PRO A 70 -12.95 5.46 -14.01
C PRO A 70 -13.23 4.65 -15.28
N LYS A 71 -13.77 5.32 -16.31
CA LYS A 71 -13.97 4.73 -17.66
C LYS A 71 -12.65 4.51 -18.41
N LYS A 72 -11.50 4.86 -17.82
CA LYS A 72 -10.20 4.82 -18.48
C LYS A 72 -9.71 3.38 -18.64
N SER A 73 -9.19 3.07 -19.82
CA SER A 73 -8.53 1.80 -20.08
C SER A 73 -7.28 1.68 -19.21
N MET A 74 -6.90 0.44 -18.89
CA MET A 74 -5.70 0.11 -18.10
C MET A 74 -4.43 0.84 -18.59
N GLU A 75 -4.38 1.25 -19.85
CA GLU A 75 -3.26 1.95 -20.51
C GLU A 75 -2.97 3.34 -19.94
N ASP A 76 -3.95 4.00 -19.32
CA ASP A 76 -3.75 5.32 -18.70
C ASP A 76 -3.20 5.23 -17.26
N VAL A 77 -3.14 4.02 -16.68
CA VAL A 77 -2.65 3.78 -15.31
C VAL A 77 -1.13 3.56 -15.27
N PHE A 78 -0.55 3.12 -16.38
CA PHE A 78 0.87 2.74 -16.50
C PHE A 78 1.74 3.81 -17.20
N LYS A 79 1.25 5.05 -17.34
CA LYS A 79 2.03 6.21 -17.82
C LYS A 79 2.50 7.05 -16.64
#